data_AF-A0A1E4UT30-F1
#
_entry.id   AF-A0A1E4UT30-F1
#
_cell.length_a   1.000
_cell.length_b   1.000
_cell.length_c   1.000
_cell.angle_alpha   90.00
_cell.angle_beta   90.00
_cell.angle_gamma   90.00
#
_symmetry.space_group_name_H-M   'P 1'
#
loop_
_entity.id
_entity.type
_entity.pdbx_description
1 polymer ?
#
loop_
_entity_poly.entity_id
_entity_poly.type
_entity_poly.pdbx_seq_one_letter_code
_entity_poly.pdbx_strand_id
1 'polypeptide(L)'
;MSLLTQLETLLASVNTLMGVIDGKLRNKANKTEVYTRTDLDDPLRTLGANAATASRLKVARMLTLSGEATGEVGFDGSGNVTLMVTVPGLLDKADKTATVTPAQMEARFAQVIGAAPEALNQLNEFAAALGNDPNFAATMLAALNAKADKATTYTIIQADGKFLLKTGKAADSSLLGGNAPAYYASAASVSSLEAEVADGFNRLATAFNNGAAQINAI
;
A
#
# COMPACT_ATOMS: atom_id res chain seq x y z
N MET A 1 -101.67 -11.79 -87.61
CA MET A 1 -101.32 -12.23 -86.24
C MET A 1 -102.31 -11.60 -85.28
N SER A 2 -102.82 -12.35 -84.30
CA SER A 2 -103.71 -11.78 -83.27
C SER A 2 -102.89 -11.00 -82.22
N LEU A 3 -103.54 -10.07 -81.50
CA LEU A 3 -102.93 -9.36 -80.37
C LEU A 3 -102.38 -10.33 -79.30
N LEU A 4 -103.06 -11.45 -79.08
CA LEU A 4 -102.63 -12.50 -78.16
C LEU A 4 -101.31 -13.14 -78.61
N THR A 5 -101.18 -13.43 -79.91
CA THR A 5 -99.94 -13.96 -80.50
C THR A 5 -98.77 -12.98 -80.37
N GLN A 6 -99.04 -11.66 -80.46
CA GLN A 6 -98.02 -10.63 -80.24
C GLN A 6 -97.59 -10.56 -78.77
N LEU A 7 -98.53 -10.67 -77.82
CA LEU A 7 -98.25 -10.72 -76.38
C LEU A 7 -97.44 -11.95 -75.96
N GLU A 8 -97.75 -13.12 -76.51
CA GLU A 8 -96.97 -14.35 -76.27
C GLU A 8 -95.56 -14.24 -76.83
N THR A 9 -95.42 -13.62 -78.02
CA THR A 9 -94.10 -13.34 -78.62
C THR A 9 -93.31 -12.33 -77.78
N LEU A 10 -93.97 -11.31 -77.24
CA LEU A 10 -93.36 -10.35 -76.33
C LEU A 10 -92.91 -11.02 -75.03
N LEU A 11 -93.73 -11.86 -74.42
CA LEU A 11 -93.38 -12.58 -73.20
C LEU A 11 -92.20 -13.54 -73.42
N ALA A 12 -92.21 -14.27 -74.54
CA ALA A 12 -91.11 -15.15 -74.92
C ALA A 12 -89.80 -14.38 -75.14
N SER A 13 -89.85 -13.22 -75.81
CA SER A 13 -88.67 -12.38 -76.02
C SER A 13 -88.16 -11.74 -74.73
N VAL A 14 -89.04 -11.31 -73.82
CA VAL A 14 -88.67 -10.83 -72.47
C VAL A 14 -88.01 -11.95 -71.66
N ASN A 15 -88.58 -13.16 -71.64
CA ASN A 15 -88.00 -14.30 -70.95
C ASN A 15 -86.62 -14.68 -71.51
N THR A 16 -86.46 -14.61 -72.82
CA THR A 16 -85.18 -14.84 -73.49
C THR A 16 -84.15 -13.78 -73.09
N LEU A 17 -84.54 -12.50 -73.07
CA LEU A 17 -83.69 -11.40 -72.65
C LEU A 17 -83.24 -11.57 -71.20
N MET A 18 -84.15 -11.89 -70.28
CA MET A 18 -83.85 -12.09 -68.86
C MET A 18 -82.91 -13.28 -68.65
N GLY A 19 -83.09 -14.39 -69.38
CA GLY A 19 -82.17 -15.53 -69.34
C GLY A 19 -80.76 -15.18 -69.83
N VAL A 20 -80.65 -14.38 -70.90
CA VAL A 20 -79.35 -13.90 -71.40
C VAL A 20 -78.69 -12.92 -70.43
N ILE A 21 -79.45 -12.04 -69.79
CA ILE A 21 -78.94 -11.10 -68.78
C ILE A 21 -78.42 -11.88 -67.58
N ASP A 22 -79.19 -12.81 -67.02
CA ASP A 22 -78.77 -13.63 -65.88
C ASP A 22 -77.52 -14.47 -66.21
N GLY A 23 -77.48 -15.11 -67.38
CA GLY A 23 -76.30 -15.82 -67.86
C GLY A 23 -75.08 -14.90 -68.07
N LYS A 24 -75.28 -13.69 -68.59
CA LYS A 24 -74.19 -12.71 -68.74
C LYS A 24 -73.74 -12.12 -67.41
N LEU A 25 -74.61 -11.91 -66.43
CA LEU A 25 -74.22 -11.45 -65.10
C LEU A 25 -73.45 -12.54 -64.36
N ARG A 26 -73.90 -13.80 -64.43
CA ARG A 26 -73.16 -14.96 -63.91
C ARG A 26 -71.82 -15.17 -64.61
N ASN A 27 -71.74 -14.93 -65.92
CA ASN A 27 -70.49 -15.06 -66.68
C ASN A 27 -69.62 -13.78 -66.68
N LYS A 28 -70.15 -12.63 -66.27
CA LYS A 28 -69.37 -11.38 -66.06
C LYS A 28 -68.63 -11.39 -64.74
N ALA A 29 -69.10 -12.12 -63.74
CA ALA A 29 -68.28 -12.53 -62.62
C ALA A 29 -67.29 -13.60 -63.12
N ASN A 30 -66.20 -13.18 -63.75
CA ASN A 30 -65.13 -14.10 -64.09
C ASN A 30 -64.62 -14.72 -62.78
N LYS A 31 -64.42 -16.04 -62.73
CA LYS A 31 -63.90 -16.70 -61.51
C LYS A 31 -62.50 -16.20 -61.15
N THR A 32 -61.81 -15.56 -62.11
CA THR A 32 -60.56 -14.82 -61.95
C THR A 32 -60.71 -13.35 -61.51
N GLU A 33 -61.92 -12.77 -61.57
CA GLU A 33 -62.22 -11.39 -61.12
C GLU A 33 -62.94 -11.34 -59.78
N VAL A 34 -63.53 -12.46 -59.33
CA VAL A 34 -64.15 -12.60 -58.01
C VAL A 34 -63.22 -13.38 -57.10
N TYR A 35 -62.53 -12.68 -56.20
CA TYR A 35 -61.71 -13.31 -55.16
C TYR A 35 -62.59 -14.21 -54.28
N THR A 36 -62.16 -15.47 -54.06
CA THR A 36 -62.86 -16.35 -53.12
C THR A 36 -62.70 -15.82 -51.69
N ARG A 37 -63.55 -16.26 -50.75
CA ARG A 37 -63.39 -15.90 -49.34
C ARG A 37 -62.00 -16.29 -48.82
N THR A 38 -61.51 -17.46 -49.23
CA THR A 38 -60.15 -17.92 -48.95
C THR A 38 -59.07 -17.03 -49.56
N ASP A 39 -59.26 -16.52 -50.78
CA ASP A 39 -58.31 -15.57 -51.39
C ASP A 39 -58.35 -14.19 -50.73
N LEU A 40 -59.53 -13.74 -50.30
CA LEU A 40 -59.72 -12.51 -49.53
C LEU A 40 -59.09 -12.61 -48.14
N ASP A 41 -59.23 -13.76 -47.50
CA ASP A 41 -58.66 -14.07 -46.19
C ASP A 41 -57.17 -14.45 -46.28
N ASP A 42 -56.59 -14.62 -47.48
CA ASP A 42 -55.16 -14.86 -47.69
C ASP A 42 -54.37 -13.55 -47.46
N PRO A 43 -53.60 -13.44 -46.36
CA PRO A 43 -52.84 -12.25 -46.00
C PRO A 43 -51.64 -12.00 -46.93
N LEU A 44 -51.43 -12.81 -47.97
CA LEU A 44 -50.47 -12.56 -49.03
C LEU A 44 -51.07 -11.85 -50.25
N ARG A 45 -52.41 -11.81 -50.39
CA ARG A 45 -53.06 -11.44 -51.66
C ARG A 45 -54.03 -10.26 -51.62
N THR A 46 -54.54 -9.84 -50.46
CA THR A 46 -55.50 -8.73 -50.38
C THR A 46 -55.15 -7.72 -49.28
N LEU A 47 -55.86 -6.59 -49.23
CA LEU A 47 -55.68 -5.49 -48.27
C LEU A 47 -55.95 -5.86 -46.79
N GLY A 48 -56.14 -7.15 -46.48
CA GLY A 48 -55.96 -7.73 -45.14
C GLY A 48 -54.52 -8.14 -44.82
N ALA A 49 -53.60 -8.00 -45.77
CA ALA A 49 -52.16 -8.10 -45.61
C ALA A 49 -51.61 -6.87 -44.87
N ASN A 50 -50.48 -7.03 -44.18
CA ASN A 50 -49.68 -5.96 -43.57
C ASN A 50 -49.85 -4.62 -44.30
N ALA A 51 -50.12 -3.53 -43.57
CA ALA A 51 -50.26 -2.18 -44.13
C ALA A 51 -49.18 -1.93 -45.20
N ALA A 52 -49.50 -1.21 -46.29
CA ALA A 52 -48.57 -1.05 -47.43
C ALA A 52 -47.16 -0.56 -47.01
N THR A 53 -47.06 0.17 -45.89
CA THR A 53 -45.81 0.61 -45.25
C THR A 53 -45.09 -0.50 -44.44
N ALA A 54 -45.81 -1.45 -43.88
CA ALA A 54 -45.33 -2.60 -43.10
C ALA A 54 -44.91 -3.81 -43.97
N SER A 55 -45.29 -3.86 -45.25
CA SER A 55 -44.80 -4.88 -46.21
C SER A 55 -43.26 -4.98 -46.25
N ARG A 56 -42.58 -3.87 -45.93
CA ARG A 56 -41.13 -3.75 -45.86
C ARG A 56 -40.47 -4.44 -44.64
N LEU A 57 -41.26 -4.87 -43.66
CA LEU A 57 -40.83 -5.61 -42.45
C LEU A 57 -41.16 -7.10 -42.50
N LYS A 58 -41.79 -7.58 -43.60
CA LYS A 58 -42.05 -9.02 -43.83
C LYS A 58 -40.77 -9.86 -43.79
N VAL A 59 -39.64 -9.26 -44.16
CA VAL A 59 -38.30 -9.78 -43.89
C VAL A 59 -37.76 -9.00 -42.69
N ALA A 60 -37.37 -9.72 -41.63
CA ALA A 60 -36.81 -9.12 -40.43
C ALA A 60 -35.62 -8.21 -40.79
N ARG A 61 -35.61 -7.02 -40.21
CA ARG A 61 -34.51 -6.08 -40.37
C ARG A 61 -33.63 -6.10 -39.14
N MET A 62 -32.33 -6.14 -39.34
CA MET A 62 -31.37 -6.00 -38.26
C MET A 62 -31.28 -4.53 -37.85
N LEU A 63 -31.52 -4.28 -36.57
CA LEU A 63 -31.28 -3.01 -35.89
C LEU A 63 -29.96 -3.14 -35.14
N THR A 64 -28.93 -2.44 -35.60
CA THR A 64 -27.58 -2.52 -35.06
C THR A 64 -27.20 -1.20 -34.38
N LEU A 65 -26.65 -1.29 -33.18
CA LEU A 65 -25.94 -0.20 -32.51
C LEU A 65 -24.44 -0.37 -32.75
N SER A 66 -23.77 0.72 -33.14
CA SER A 66 -22.33 0.77 -33.38
C SER A 66 -21.72 1.96 -32.64
N GLY A 67 -20.51 1.80 -32.10
CA GLY A 67 -19.80 2.83 -31.36
C GLY A 67 -19.48 2.37 -29.94
N GLU A 68 -19.58 3.28 -28.97
CA GLU A 68 -19.26 3.00 -27.57
C GLU A 68 -20.23 1.99 -26.92
N ALA A 69 -21.46 1.92 -27.42
CA ALA A 69 -22.44 0.88 -27.10
C ALA A 69 -22.73 0.04 -28.34
N THR A 70 -22.78 -1.28 -28.17
CA THR A 70 -23.01 -2.27 -29.22
C THR A 70 -24.19 -3.17 -28.86
N GLY A 71 -24.90 -3.64 -29.87
CA GLY A 71 -26.06 -4.50 -29.71
C GLY A 71 -26.76 -4.68 -31.04
N GLU A 72 -27.40 -5.83 -31.23
CA GLU A 72 -28.10 -6.12 -32.47
C GLU A 72 -29.38 -6.93 -32.18
N VAL A 73 -30.48 -6.58 -32.86
CA VAL A 73 -31.74 -7.33 -32.78
C VAL A 73 -32.45 -7.32 -34.13
N GLY A 74 -33.08 -8.44 -34.48
CA GLY A 74 -33.98 -8.52 -35.64
C GLY A 74 -35.38 -8.01 -35.28
N PHE A 75 -35.98 -7.21 -36.15
CA PHE A 75 -37.35 -6.72 -36.00
C PHE A 75 -38.16 -6.92 -37.29
N ASP A 76 -39.28 -7.63 -37.17
CA ASP A 76 -40.22 -7.92 -38.26
C ASP A 76 -41.64 -7.37 -38.02
N GLY A 77 -41.87 -6.72 -36.88
CA GLY A 77 -43.17 -6.14 -36.53
C GLY A 77 -44.23 -7.13 -36.04
N SER A 78 -43.89 -8.41 -35.87
CA SER A 78 -44.83 -9.43 -35.34
C SER A 78 -45.15 -9.24 -33.85
N GLY A 79 -44.28 -8.54 -33.11
CA GLY A 79 -44.44 -8.23 -31.70
C GLY A 79 -43.33 -7.34 -31.16
N ASN A 80 -43.33 -7.15 -29.84
CA ASN A 80 -42.28 -6.40 -29.15
C ASN A 80 -40.97 -7.21 -29.15
N VAL A 81 -39.84 -6.53 -29.33
CA VAL A 81 -38.49 -7.12 -29.23
C VAL A 81 -37.67 -6.41 -28.16
N THR A 82 -36.74 -7.15 -27.54
CA THR A 82 -35.77 -6.58 -26.59
C THR A 82 -34.40 -6.56 -27.23
N LEU A 83 -33.77 -5.38 -27.28
CA LEU A 83 -32.40 -5.23 -27.73
C LEU A 83 -31.46 -5.37 -26.54
N MET A 84 -30.61 -6.39 -26.55
CA MET A 84 -29.51 -6.48 -25.61
C MET A 84 -28.41 -5.50 -26.03
N VAL A 85 -28.04 -4.60 -25.12
CA VAL A 85 -27.00 -3.58 -25.34
C VAL A 85 -25.83 -3.85 -24.40
N THR A 86 -24.64 -3.88 -24.95
CA THR A 86 -23.36 -3.94 -24.23
C THR A 86 -22.65 -2.62 -24.41
N VAL A 87 -22.03 -2.09 -23.36
CA VAL A 87 -21.18 -0.90 -23.48
C VAL A 87 -19.76 -1.30 -23.07
N PRO A 88 -18.88 -1.68 -24.03
CA PRO A 88 -17.52 -2.12 -23.75
C PRO A 88 -16.75 -1.22 -22.76
N GLY A 89 -16.85 0.10 -22.92
CA GLY A 89 -16.19 1.07 -22.03
C GLY A 89 -16.76 1.15 -20.60
N LEU A 90 -17.88 0.48 -20.31
CA LEU A 90 -18.41 0.32 -18.96
C LEU A 90 -18.02 -1.01 -18.32
N LEU A 91 -17.40 -1.96 -19.02
CA LEU A 91 -16.91 -3.18 -18.34
C LEU A 91 -15.93 -2.84 -17.21
N ASP A 92 -15.13 -1.79 -17.37
CA ASP A 92 -14.20 -1.33 -16.33
C ASP A 92 -14.83 -0.37 -15.30
N LYS A 93 -15.99 0.24 -15.61
CA LYS A 93 -16.67 1.23 -14.74
C LYS A 93 -17.84 0.65 -13.94
N ALA A 94 -18.44 -0.43 -14.43
CA ALA A 94 -19.57 -1.13 -13.82
C ALA A 94 -19.16 -2.49 -13.24
N ASP A 95 -17.86 -2.69 -12.97
CA ASP A 95 -17.42 -3.88 -12.30
C ASP A 95 -17.67 -3.78 -10.79
N LYS A 96 -18.75 -4.40 -10.31
CA LYS A 96 -18.96 -4.63 -8.87
C LYS A 96 -17.86 -5.54 -8.26
N THR A 97 -16.98 -6.14 -9.08
CA THR A 97 -15.78 -6.84 -8.61
C THR A 97 -14.55 -5.92 -8.45
N ALA A 98 -14.68 -4.61 -8.71
CA ALA A 98 -13.81 -3.58 -8.14
C ALA A 98 -14.01 -3.40 -6.61
N THR A 99 -14.72 -4.31 -5.94
CA THR A 99 -14.53 -4.55 -4.52
C THR A 99 -13.20 -5.29 -4.39
N VAL A 100 -12.10 -4.57 -4.13
CA VAL A 100 -10.80 -5.21 -3.88
C VAL A 100 -11.01 -6.23 -2.76
N THR A 101 -10.90 -7.52 -3.10
CA THR A 101 -11.08 -8.58 -2.11
C THR A 101 -10.02 -8.45 -1.02
N PRO A 102 -10.26 -8.93 0.22
CA PRO A 102 -9.24 -8.92 1.27
C PRO A 102 -7.90 -9.52 0.81
N ALA A 103 -7.93 -10.57 -0.02
CA ALA A 103 -6.73 -11.18 -0.58
C ALA A 103 -5.99 -10.27 -1.59
N GLN A 104 -6.72 -9.52 -2.41
CA GLN A 104 -6.12 -8.54 -3.34
C GLN A 104 -5.62 -7.30 -2.60
N MET A 105 -6.29 -6.89 -1.51
CA MET A 105 -5.80 -5.85 -0.60
C MET A 105 -4.52 -6.31 0.07
N GLU A 106 -4.49 -7.52 0.61
CA GLU A 106 -3.30 -8.12 1.21
C GLU A 106 -2.16 -8.24 0.20
N ALA A 107 -2.44 -8.65 -1.04
CA ALA A 107 -1.43 -8.69 -2.10
C ALA A 107 -0.90 -7.29 -2.46
N ARG A 108 -1.76 -6.27 -2.48
CA ARG A 108 -1.34 -4.87 -2.72
C ARG A 108 -0.56 -4.31 -1.52
N PHE A 109 -0.96 -4.61 -0.30
CA PHE A 109 -0.19 -4.31 0.90
C PHE A 109 1.16 -5.03 0.87
N ALA A 110 1.20 -6.30 0.54
CA ALA A 110 2.43 -7.05 0.36
C ALA A 110 3.27 -6.53 -0.81
N GLN A 111 2.72 -5.88 -1.82
CA GLN A 111 3.51 -5.23 -2.88
C GLN A 111 4.07 -3.87 -2.43
N VAL A 112 3.30 -3.07 -1.68
CA VAL A 112 3.73 -1.76 -1.17
C VAL A 112 4.69 -1.92 0.03
N ILE A 113 4.36 -2.81 0.95
CA ILE A 113 5.13 -3.15 2.15
C ILE A 113 6.24 -4.16 1.81
N GLY A 114 5.98 -5.12 0.91
CA GLY A 114 6.97 -6.11 0.48
C GLY A 114 7.86 -5.66 -0.68
N ALA A 115 7.80 -4.39 -1.11
CA ALA A 115 8.95 -3.71 -1.70
C ALA A 115 9.96 -3.24 -0.64
N ALA A 116 9.55 -3.21 0.63
CA ALA A 116 10.38 -2.89 1.79
C ALA A 116 10.60 -4.07 2.78
N PRO A 117 10.64 -5.37 2.39
CA PRO A 117 10.91 -6.43 3.36
C PRO A 117 12.31 -6.27 3.93
N GLU A 118 13.30 -5.89 3.11
CA GLU A 118 14.66 -5.66 3.60
C GLU A 118 14.75 -4.42 4.49
N ALA A 119 14.07 -3.33 4.17
CA ALA A 119 14.09 -2.12 4.99
C ALA A 119 13.30 -2.29 6.30
N LEU A 120 12.16 -2.99 6.28
CA LEU A 120 11.41 -3.33 7.49
C LEU A 120 12.15 -4.38 8.32
N ASN A 121 12.80 -5.35 7.67
CA ASN A 121 13.70 -6.28 8.34
C ASN A 121 14.86 -5.53 9.01
N GLN A 122 15.47 -4.55 8.33
CA GLN A 122 16.48 -3.67 8.93
C GLN A 122 15.94 -2.91 10.14
N LEU A 123 14.75 -2.28 10.06
CA LEU A 123 14.16 -1.57 11.20
C LEU A 123 13.83 -2.51 12.37
N ASN A 124 13.34 -3.72 12.08
CA ASN A 124 13.06 -4.75 13.08
C ASN A 124 14.36 -5.30 13.71
N GLU A 125 15.39 -5.53 12.90
CA GLU A 125 16.74 -5.92 13.36
C GLU A 125 17.38 -4.81 14.20
N PHE A 126 17.23 -3.53 13.82
CA PHE A 126 17.68 -2.39 14.62
C PHE A 126 16.93 -2.30 15.95
N ALA A 127 15.61 -2.42 15.94
CA ALA A 127 14.81 -2.43 17.16
C ALA A 127 15.21 -3.59 18.08
N ALA A 128 15.38 -4.79 17.52
CA ALA A 128 15.85 -5.97 18.25
C ALA A 128 17.28 -5.79 18.79
N ALA A 129 18.20 -5.20 18.01
CA ALA A 129 19.57 -4.90 18.44
C ALA A 129 19.63 -3.86 19.57
N LEU A 130 18.65 -2.95 19.62
CA LEU A 130 18.45 -2.01 20.72
C LEU A 130 17.63 -2.60 21.89
N GLY A 131 17.30 -3.90 21.84
CA GLY A 131 16.58 -4.62 22.90
C GLY A 131 15.09 -4.33 22.95
N ASN A 132 14.49 -3.83 21.86
CA ASN A 132 13.10 -3.38 21.81
C ASN A 132 12.74 -2.38 22.93
N ASP A 133 13.69 -1.52 23.31
CA ASP A 133 13.54 -0.58 24.43
C ASP A 133 12.88 0.73 23.97
N PRO A 134 11.62 1.02 24.38
CA PRO A 134 10.93 2.26 24.01
C PRO A 134 11.58 3.51 24.61
N ASN A 135 12.38 3.35 25.67
CA ASN A 135 13.04 4.41 26.40
C ASN A 135 14.57 4.24 26.37
N PHE A 136 15.13 3.71 25.28
CA PHE A 136 16.56 3.39 25.14
C PHE A 136 17.51 4.47 25.69
N ALA A 137 17.24 5.75 25.38
CA ALA A 137 18.04 6.87 25.88
C ALA A 137 18.03 6.98 27.42
N ALA A 138 16.87 6.80 28.05
CA ALA A 138 16.73 6.84 29.51
C ALA A 138 17.38 5.61 30.17
N THR A 139 17.23 4.43 29.57
CA THR A 139 17.87 3.19 30.03
C THR A 139 19.39 3.30 29.98
N MET A 140 19.95 3.78 28.86
CA MET A 140 21.38 4.02 28.73
C MET A 140 21.87 5.08 29.71
N LEU A 141 21.11 6.16 29.94
CA LEU A 141 21.43 7.16 30.95
C LEU A 141 21.46 6.56 32.37
N ALA A 142 20.49 5.70 32.71
CA ALA A 142 20.46 5.01 33.99
C ALA A 142 21.65 4.04 34.15
N ALA A 143 21.98 3.27 33.11
CA ALA A 143 23.12 2.35 33.11
C ALA A 143 24.46 3.10 33.26
N LEU A 144 24.61 4.24 32.59
CA LEU A 144 25.79 5.11 32.73
C LEU A 144 25.89 5.70 34.14
N ASN A 145 24.77 6.18 34.70
CA ASN A 145 24.72 6.69 36.08
C ASN A 145 25.08 5.61 37.12
N ALA A 146 24.76 4.34 36.83
CA ALA A 146 25.12 3.23 37.71
C ALA A 146 26.62 2.84 37.64
N LYS A 147 27.34 3.16 36.55
CA LYS A 147 28.76 2.80 36.40
C LYS A 147 29.71 3.61 37.27
N ALA A 148 29.31 4.78 37.75
CA ALA A 148 30.08 5.62 38.66
C ALA A 148 29.38 5.68 40.01
N ASP A 149 29.39 4.57 40.75
CA ASP A 149 28.89 4.58 42.11
C ASP A 149 29.73 5.54 42.96
N LYS A 150 29.10 6.63 43.42
CA LYS A 150 29.73 7.65 44.28
C LYS A 150 30.21 7.06 45.62
N ALA A 151 29.71 5.90 46.02
CA ALA A 151 30.18 5.22 47.22
C ALA A 151 31.53 4.50 47.01
N THR A 152 31.85 4.11 45.77
CA THR A 152 33.08 3.35 45.45
C THR A 152 34.07 4.12 44.60
N THR A 153 33.64 5.21 43.95
CA THR A 153 34.48 6.06 43.10
C THR A 153 34.85 7.34 43.85
N TYR A 154 36.11 7.47 44.26
CA TYR A 154 36.61 8.68 44.89
C TYR A 154 36.81 9.80 43.85
N THR A 155 36.39 11.02 44.16
CA THR A 155 36.86 12.19 43.42
C THR A 155 38.38 12.34 43.62
N ILE A 156 39.08 13.04 42.73
CA ILE A 156 40.53 13.28 42.86
C ILE A 156 40.84 13.86 44.25
N ILE A 157 40.04 14.82 44.73
CA ILE A 157 40.19 15.42 46.07
C ILE A 157 39.97 14.40 47.20
N GLN A 158 39.01 13.49 47.06
CA GLN A 158 38.78 12.43 48.06
C GLN A 158 39.85 11.34 48.01
N ALA A 159 40.36 11.01 46.82
CA ALA A 159 41.45 10.07 46.63
C ALA A 159 42.74 10.64 47.24
N ASP A 160 43.11 11.87 46.88
CA ASP A 160 44.22 12.62 47.45
C ASP A 160 44.03 12.76 48.96
N GLY A 161 42.84 13.19 49.38
CA GLY A 161 42.46 13.30 50.78
C GLY A 161 42.59 11.98 51.53
N LYS A 162 42.23 10.83 50.95
CA LYS A 162 42.39 9.51 51.59
C LYS A 162 43.83 9.02 51.53
N PHE A 163 44.60 9.36 50.51
CA PHE A 163 46.06 9.15 50.47
C PHE A 163 46.76 9.97 51.57
N LEU A 164 46.26 11.18 51.84
CA LEU A 164 46.77 12.11 52.85
C LEU A 164 46.25 11.79 54.27
N LEU A 165 45.00 11.30 54.39
CA LEU A 165 44.30 11.00 55.65
C LEU A 165 44.50 9.56 56.10
N LYS A 166 44.91 8.66 55.19
CA LYS A 166 45.40 7.34 55.57
C LYS A 166 46.82 7.52 56.10
N THR A 167 46.86 7.68 57.42
CA THR A 167 47.86 7.13 58.33
C THR A 167 48.33 5.68 58.04
N GLY A 168 47.79 5.01 57.01
CA GLY A 168 48.30 3.77 56.46
C GLY A 168 49.40 4.06 55.44
N LYS A 169 50.64 3.94 55.91
CA LYS A 169 51.71 3.16 55.28
C LYS A 169 51.50 2.93 53.77
N ALA A 170 52.24 3.63 52.92
CA ALA A 170 52.43 3.22 51.52
C ALA A 170 52.83 1.74 51.48
N ALA A 171 52.42 0.98 50.45
CA ALA A 171 52.78 -0.44 50.34
C ALA A 171 54.29 -0.68 50.53
N ASP A 172 55.11 0.26 50.04
CA ASP A 172 56.57 0.23 50.12
C ASP A 172 57.14 0.62 51.50
N SER A 173 56.32 1.12 52.44
CA SER A 173 56.77 1.41 53.81
C SER A 173 57.21 0.16 54.58
N SER A 174 56.83 -1.04 54.11
CA SER A 174 57.38 -2.32 54.59
C SER A 174 58.89 -2.43 54.33
N LEU A 175 59.40 -1.80 53.27
CA LEU A 175 60.83 -1.76 52.96
C LEU A 175 61.61 -0.87 53.93
N LEU A 176 60.91 -0.05 54.71
CA LEU A 176 61.47 0.92 55.66
C LEU A 176 61.11 0.59 57.12
N GLY A 177 60.75 -0.67 57.41
CA GLY A 177 60.43 -1.12 58.78
C GLY A 177 59.05 -0.71 59.29
N GLY A 178 58.23 -0.08 58.45
CA GLY A 178 56.83 0.23 58.76
C GLY A 178 56.64 1.26 59.87
N ASN A 179 57.63 2.07 60.20
CA ASN A 179 57.47 3.13 61.20
C ASN A 179 56.69 4.34 60.63
N ALA A 180 56.06 5.12 61.50
CA ALA A 180 55.38 6.36 61.10
C ALA A 180 56.40 7.43 60.64
N PRO A 181 55.99 8.43 59.82
CA PRO A 181 56.88 9.49 59.33
C PRO A 181 57.73 10.18 60.40
N ALA A 182 57.17 10.33 61.62
CA ALA A 182 57.86 10.94 62.76
C ALA A 182 59.09 10.18 63.28
N TYR A 183 59.27 8.91 62.87
CA TYR A 183 60.41 8.09 63.27
C TYR A 183 61.59 8.18 62.29
N TYR A 184 61.42 8.84 61.15
CA TYR A 184 62.52 9.05 60.21
C TYR A 184 63.08 10.46 60.38
N ALA A 185 64.40 10.59 60.31
CA ALA A 185 65.04 11.89 60.25
C ALA A 185 64.56 12.64 59.00
N SER A 186 64.21 13.92 59.15
CA SER A 186 63.93 14.77 57.99
C SER A 186 65.22 15.04 57.20
N ALA A 187 65.11 15.23 55.88
CA ALA A 187 66.25 15.61 55.05
C ALA A 187 66.96 16.87 55.59
N ALA A 188 66.20 17.82 56.13
CA ALA A 188 66.73 19.03 56.78
C ALA A 188 67.56 18.71 58.04
N SER A 189 67.08 17.80 58.89
CA SER A 189 67.82 17.38 60.10
C SER A 189 69.08 16.59 59.77
N VAL A 190 69.07 15.77 58.71
CA VAL A 190 70.27 15.07 58.23
C VAL A 190 71.28 16.06 57.69
N SER A 191 70.84 16.98 56.80
CA SER A 191 71.72 18.01 56.24
C SER A 191 72.31 18.94 57.30
N SER A 192 71.54 19.24 58.36
CA SER A 192 72.02 20.04 59.48
C SER A 192 73.08 19.30 60.29
N LEU A 193 72.88 18.01 60.59
CA LEU A 193 73.87 17.17 61.26
C LEU A 193 75.14 17.01 60.42
N GLU A 194 75.00 16.79 59.11
CA GLU A 194 76.13 16.72 58.17
C GLU A 194 76.95 18.01 58.18
N ALA A 195 76.29 19.17 58.20
CA ALA A 195 76.97 20.46 58.29
C ALA A 195 77.70 20.67 59.62
N GLU A 196 77.07 20.29 60.75
CA GLU A 196 77.69 20.40 62.08
C GLU A 196 78.91 19.47 62.22
N VAL A 197 78.78 18.23 61.74
CA VAL A 197 79.89 17.26 61.71
C VAL A 197 81.02 17.76 60.81
N ALA A 198 80.71 18.32 59.64
CA ALA A 198 81.70 18.89 58.73
C ALA A 198 82.46 20.07 59.37
N ASP A 199 81.76 20.98 60.07
CA ASP A 199 82.39 22.06 60.83
C ASP A 199 83.35 21.52 61.91
N GLY A 200 82.90 20.51 62.66
CA GLY A 200 83.72 19.83 63.66
C GLY A 200 85.02 19.27 63.07
N PHE A 201 84.95 18.58 61.94
CA PHE A 201 86.13 18.05 61.25
C PHE A 201 87.05 19.15 60.74
N ASN A 202 86.51 20.24 60.18
CA ASN A 202 87.31 21.37 59.74
C ASN A 202 88.07 22.01 60.91
N ARG A 203 87.41 22.21 62.05
CA ARG A 203 88.03 22.75 63.27
C ARG A 203 89.14 21.85 63.78
N LEU A 204 88.94 20.53 63.77
CA LEU A 204 89.96 19.56 64.15
C LEU A 204 91.17 19.59 63.21
N ALA A 205 90.93 19.64 61.89
CA ALA A 205 91.99 19.77 60.90
C ALA A 205 92.79 21.06 61.08
N THR A 206 92.12 22.19 61.32
CA THR A 206 92.77 23.47 61.64
C THR A 206 93.62 23.35 62.91
N ALA A 207 93.12 22.72 63.97
CA ALA A 207 93.87 22.55 65.20
C ALA A 207 95.15 21.72 65.00
N PHE A 208 95.10 20.63 64.23
CA PHE A 208 96.29 19.84 63.90
C PHE A 208 97.31 20.62 63.07
N ASN A 209 96.86 21.36 62.05
CA ASN A 209 97.74 22.20 61.24
C ASN A 209 98.42 23.29 62.09
N ASN A 210 97.67 23.93 62.99
CA ASN A 210 98.21 24.92 63.91
C ASN A 210 99.26 24.31 64.86
N GLY A 211 98.98 23.12 65.41
CA GLY A 211 99.94 22.41 66.26
C GLY A 211 101.22 22.03 65.52
N ALA A 212 101.10 21.51 64.29
CA ALA A 212 102.25 21.21 63.44
C ALA A 212 103.08 22.48 63.13
N ALA A 213 102.42 23.61 62.86
CA ALA A 213 103.10 24.89 62.62
C ALA A 213 103.85 25.39 63.87
N GLN A 214 103.26 25.24 65.07
CA GLN A 214 103.93 25.59 66.33
C GLN A 214 105.17 24.75 66.59
N ILE A 215 105.12 23.44 66.29
CA ILE A 215 106.29 22.55 66.43
C ILE A 215 107.42 22.96 65.47
N ASN A 216 107.09 23.30 64.21
CA ASN A 216 108.09 23.69 63.21
C ASN A 216 108.68 25.10 63.41
N ALA A 217 108.11 25.91 64.31
CA ALA A 217 108.55 27.28 64.59
C ALA A 217 109.50 27.38 65.81
N ILE A 218 109.84 26.24 66.43
CA ILE A 218 110.83 26.10 67.51
C ILE A 218 112.10 25.50 66.93
#